data_AF-A0A8B9JLF5-F1
#
_entry.id   AF-A0A8B9JLF5-F1
#
_cell.length_a   1.000
_cell.length_b   1.000
_cell.length_c   1.000
_cell.angle_alpha   90.00
_cell.angle_beta   90.00
_cell.angle_gamma   90.00
#
_symmetry.space_group_name_H-M   'P 1'
#
loop_
_entity.id
_entity.type
_entity.pdbx_description
1 polymer ?
#
loop_
_entity_poly.entity_id
_entity_poly.type
_entity_poly.pdbx_seq_one_letter_code
_entity_poly.pdbx_strand_id
1 'polypeptide(L)'
;MLYIDNHAELDIRVIVRFAAFTRGLSLILQAVLNAAISDHAADAFSPPRSEEPKLLDSSNEMLLGGLSHWDAEHFLFIAERGYLYEHNFAFFPLFPLILRSVAATLLWPLSAFLTVRGRLLLAVALVNSGLFVLSAVALYGLSRVVLGDRKLALVSGLLYCLTPANVFMLAGYSETLFAALTFGGLWLLERGYTFRACLLLALSTATRANGLVNAGFLLYQLLQKSLDQVRVQSKGFLSQRRWCLYTMAALKFLLRSALYISVVALPFCLFQFYGYYTFCKPTVSQDQISSVLLKLAQEKGYRVPNTAAPVPSWCMKSIPVLYSYIQDVYWDVGFLRYFQLKQIPNFLLALPIATLSVMALYIYVKANPHFCKYLGLGESGLKGKDGKPPTDFHSTKVFVYIAHCSVLLIFGTFCMHVQVLTRFLAASSPVVYWVSAHFLLSSEPSLRENKSFDHGQRLDTLKQGFVGCFLMCMNNPVTQLLMHWRTCSLSTRCILGYFISYWLIGLALHCNFLPWT
;
A
#
# COMPACT_ATOMS: atom_id res chain seq x y z
N MET A 1 17.44 9.81 27.53
CA MET A 1 16.49 9.05 28.35
C MET A 1 15.09 9.49 27.92
N LEU A 2 14.48 8.77 26.98
CA LEU A 2 13.19 9.13 26.37
C LEU A 2 12.08 8.63 27.29
N TYR A 3 11.31 9.55 27.87
CA TYR A 3 10.03 9.25 28.52
C TYR A 3 9.10 8.75 27.41
N ILE A 4 9.07 7.43 27.17
CA ILE A 4 8.07 6.83 26.30
C ILE A 4 6.76 6.98 27.06
N ASP A 5 5.89 7.81 26.52
CA ASP A 5 4.50 7.97 26.95
C ASP A 5 3.87 6.56 27.08
N ASN A 6 3.65 6.06 28.31
CA ASN A 6 3.17 4.69 28.58
C ASN A 6 1.92 4.32 27.75
N HIS A 7 1.12 5.32 27.42
CA HIS A 7 -0.05 5.21 26.56
C HIS A 7 0.29 4.88 25.10
N ALA A 8 1.42 5.35 24.57
CA ALA A 8 1.92 5.02 23.25
C ALA A 8 2.26 3.54 23.11
N GLU A 9 2.95 3.00 24.10
CA GLU A 9 3.37 1.60 24.10
C GLU A 9 2.15 0.66 24.16
N LEU A 10 1.18 1.01 25.00
CA LEU A 10 -0.08 0.28 25.11
C LEU A 10 -0.85 0.25 23.79
N ASP A 11 -1.01 1.39 23.12
CA ASP A 11 -1.70 1.47 21.84
C ASP A 11 -0.98 0.64 20.75
N ILE A 12 0.36 0.70 20.69
CA ILE A 12 1.16 -0.10 19.76
C ILE A 12 0.92 -1.59 20.03
N ARG A 13 0.91 -2.01 21.30
CA ARG A 13 0.64 -3.41 21.70
C ARG A 13 -0.75 -3.85 21.24
N VAL A 14 -1.77 -2.99 21.39
CA VAL A 14 -3.14 -3.26 20.91
C VAL A 14 -3.15 -3.43 19.38
N ILE A 15 -2.50 -2.54 18.64
CA ILE A 15 -2.45 -2.60 17.18
C ILE A 15 -1.72 -3.84 16.69
N VAL A 16 -0.55 -4.16 17.27
CA VAL A 16 0.24 -5.34 16.89
C VAL A 16 -0.58 -6.62 17.11
N ARG A 17 -1.24 -6.73 18.27
CA ARG A 17 -2.10 -7.88 18.59
C ARG A 17 -3.27 -7.99 17.63
N PHE A 18 -3.97 -6.89 17.36
CA PHE A 18 -5.12 -6.90 16.48
C PHE A 18 -4.72 -7.16 15.01
N ALA A 19 -3.64 -6.57 14.52
CA ALA A 19 -3.11 -6.85 13.18
C ALA A 19 -2.70 -8.32 13.02
N ALA A 20 -1.96 -8.87 13.98
CA ALA A 20 -1.57 -10.29 13.98
C ALA A 20 -2.81 -11.21 14.02
N PHE A 21 -3.80 -10.86 14.83
CA PHE A 21 -5.07 -11.58 14.90
C PHE A 21 -5.82 -11.55 13.55
N THR A 22 -5.99 -10.39 12.93
CA THR A 22 -6.72 -10.32 11.65
C THR A 22 -5.95 -11.04 10.54
N ARG A 23 -4.60 -11.04 10.55
CA ARG A 23 -3.79 -11.85 9.61
C ARG A 23 -4.02 -13.34 9.81
N GLY A 24 -3.90 -13.82 11.05
CA GLY A 24 -4.13 -15.23 11.38
C GLY A 24 -5.54 -15.68 10.99
N LEU A 25 -6.55 -14.85 11.30
CA LEU A 25 -7.93 -15.13 10.91
C LEU A 25 -8.12 -15.15 9.39
N SER A 26 -7.51 -14.22 8.65
CA SER A 26 -7.59 -14.25 7.18
C SER A 26 -6.93 -15.50 6.59
N LEU A 27 -5.76 -15.93 7.09
CA LEU A 27 -5.10 -17.16 6.62
C LEU A 27 -5.98 -18.40 6.86
N ILE A 28 -6.59 -18.48 8.05
CA ILE A 28 -7.50 -19.59 8.38
C ILE A 28 -8.72 -19.57 7.47
N LEU A 29 -9.38 -18.41 7.32
CA LEU A 29 -10.56 -18.30 6.46
C LEU A 29 -10.24 -18.58 4.99
N GLN A 30 -9.11 -18.08 4.49
CA GLN A 30 -8.62 -18.35 3.14
C GLN A 30 -8.39 -19.84 2.93
N ALA A 31 -7.74 -20.54 3.86
CA ALA A 31 -7.55 -22.00 3.77
C ALA A 31 -8.90 -22.76 3.77
N VAL A 32 -9.84 -22.36 4.62
CA VAL A 32 -11.19 -22.96 4.68
C VAL A 32 -11.95 -22.72 3.37
N LEU A 33 -11.93 -21.49 2.86
CA LEU A 33 -12.66 -21.12 1.64
C LEU A 33 -12.07 -21.80 0.41
N ASN A 34 -10.74 -21.88 0.31
CA ASN A 34 -10.01 -22.60 -0.75
C ASN A 34 -10.31 -24.10 -0.76
N ALA A 35 -10.58 -24.70 0.41
CA ALA A 35 -10.98 -26.10 0.50
C ALA A 35 -12.49 -26.32 0.24
N ALA A 36 -13.32 -25.31 0.52
CA ALA A 36 -14.77 -25.43 0.48
C ALA A 36 -15.40 -25.05 -0.87
N ILE A 37 -14.76 -24.17 -1.64
CA ILE A 37 -15.26 -23.64 -2.90
C ILE A 37 -14.30 -24.08 -4.01
N SER A 38 -14.85 -24.52 -5.14
CA SER A 38 -14.04 -24.88 -6.32
C SER A 38 -13.60 -23.65 -7.10
N ASP A 39 -12.39 -23.70 -7.64
CA ASP A 39 -11.86 -22.64 -8.49
C ASP A 39 -12.71 -22.39 -9.73
N HIS A 40 -12.98 -21.12 -10.01
CA HIS A 40 -13.55 -20.70 -11.28
C HIS A 40 -12.52 -20.84 -12.41
N ALA A 41 -12.95 -21.21 -13.61
CA ALA A 41 -12.07 -21.25 -14.78
C ALA A 41 -11.88 -19.84 -15.36
N ALA A 42 -10.89 -19.10 -14.87
CA ALA A 42 -10.55 -17.77 -15.38
C ALA A 42 -9.43 -17.81 -16.43
N ASP A 43 -9.50 -16.91 -17.41
CA ASP A 43 -8.45 -16.71 -18.42
C ASP A 43 -7.32 -15.81 -17.90
N ALA A 44 -6.75 -16.16 -16.75
CA ALA A 44 -5.65 -15.45 -16.11
C ALA A 44 -4.32 -16.18 -16.33
N PHE A 45 -3.20 -15.46 -16.14
CA PHE A 45 -1.86 -16.02 -16.28
C PHE A 45 -1.66 -17.21 -15.33
N SER A 46 -1.48 -18.40 -15.91
CA SER A 46 -1.37 -19.67 -15.19
C SER A 46 -0.27 -20.52 -15.83
N PRO A 47 1.00 -20.31 -15.48
CA PRO A 47 2.12 -21.01 -16.10
C PRO A 47 2.18 -22.47 -15.62
N PRO A 48 2.58 -23.41 -16.50
CA PRO A 48 2.66 -24.82 -16.14
C PRO A 48 3.74 -25.08 -15.08
N ARG A 49 3.39 -25.92 -14.10
CA ARG A 49 4.30 -26.38 -13.05
C ARG A 49 5.34 -27.31 -13.68
N SER A 50 6.62 -27.08 -13.41
CA SER A 50 7.73 -27.86 -13.98
C SER A 50 8.34 -28.86 -12.99
N GLU A 51 8.20 -28.62 -11.68
CA GLU A 51 8.71 -29.51 -10.65
C GLU A 51 7.65 -30.55 -10.30
N GLU A 52 8.08 -31.80 -10.09
CA GLU A 52 7.21 -32.83 -9.52
C GLU A 52 6.84 -32.46 -8.07
N PRO A 53 5.58 -32.66 -7.66
CA PRO A 53 5.14 -32.33 -6.31
C PRO A 53 5.86 -33.21 -5.28
N LYS A 54 6.35 -32.59 -4.21
CA LYS A 54 6.92 -33.29 -3.05
C LYS A 54 5.86 -33.52 -1.99
N LEU A 55 6.25 -34.23 -0.92
CA LEU A 55 5.38 -34.72 0.15
C LEU A 55 4.44 -33.65 0.75
N LEU A 56 4.93 -32.43 0.98
CA LEU A 56 4.13 -31.38 1.63
C LEU A 56 3.46 -30.41 0.65
N ASP A 57 3.72 -30.51 -0.66
CA ASP A 57 3.19 -29.55 -1.63
C ASP A 57 1.66 -29.62 -1.70
N SER A 58 1.06 -30.82 -1.66
CA SER A 58 -0.40 -30.98 -1.68
C SER A 58 -1.08 -30.33 -0.47
N SER A 59 -0.54 -30.52 0.74
CA SER A 59 -1.08 -29.88 1.95
C SER A 59 -0.86 -28.37 1.92
N ASN A 60 0.29 -27.92 1.43
CA ASN A 60 0.60 -26.50 1.30
C ASN A 60 -0.32 -25.82 0.28
N GLU A 61 -0.62 -26.47 -0.84
CA GLU A 61 -1.55 -25.96 -1.84
C GLU A 61 -2.99 -25.91 -1.31
N MET A 62 -3.42 -26.94 -0.55
CA MET A 62 -4.72 -26.94 0.11
C MET A 62 -4.88 -25.77 1.08
N LEU A 63 -3.82 -25.42 1.83
CA LEU A 63 -3.85 -24.38 2.84
C LEU A 63 -3.58 -22.97 2.28
N LEU A 64 -2.67 -22.83 1.31
CA LEU A 64 -2.12 -21.55 0.85
C LEU A 64 -2.30 -21.30 -0.66
N GLY A 65 -2.84 -22.25 -1.43
CA GLY A 65 -3.00 -22.14 -2.89
C GLY A 65 -3.76 -20.89 -3.31
N GLY A 66 -4.85 -20.58 -2.59
CA GLY A 66 -5.65 -19.38 -2.76
C GLY A 66 -4.87 -18.05 -2.74
N LEU A 67 -3.69 -18.02 -2.07
CA LEU A 67 -2.83 -16.83 -2.03
C LEU A 67 -2.08 -16.57 -3.34
N SER A 68 -2.10 -17.51 -4.29
CA SER A 68 -1.34 -17.38 -5.55
C SER A 68 -2.15 -16.99 -6.76
N HIS A 69 -3.46 -16.85 -6.62
CA HIS A 69 -4.34 -16.52 -7.73
C HIS A 69 -4.17 -15.09 -8.27
N TRP A 70 -4.66 -14.88 -9.49
CA TRP A 70 -4.65 -13.61 -10.21
C TRP A 70 -3.22 -13.06 -10.39
N ASP A 71 -3.01 -11.77 -10.16
CA ASP A 71 -1.70 -11.16 -10.36
C ASP A 71 -0.60 -11.74 -9.44
N ALA A 72 -0.96 -12.44 -8.35
CA ALA A 72 0.01 -13.06 -7.46
C ALA A 72 0.84 -14.14 -8.19
N GLU A 73 0.28 -14.80 -9.20
CA GLU A 73 0.98 -15.80 -9.98
C GLU A 73 2.16 -15.19 -10.75
N HIS A 74 2.06 -13.94 -11.22
CA HIS A 74 3.19 -13.25 -11.85
C HIS A 74 4.33 -13.01 -10.85
N PHE A 75 4.03 -12.54 -9.64
CA PHE A 75 5.06 -12.31 -8.61
C PHE A 75 5.76 -13.61 -8.23
N LEU A 76 5.01 -14.70 -8.07
CA LEU A 76 5.54 -16.03 -7.76
C LEU A 76 6.36 -16.60 -8.92
N PHE A 77 5.88 -16.46 -10.16
CA PHE A 77 6.62 -16.85 -11.35
C PHE A 77 7.94 -16.09 -11.50
N ILE A 78 7.94 -14.77 -11.30
CA ILE A 78 9.16 -13.96 -11.31
C ILE A 78 10.09 -14.39 -10.18
N ALA A 79 9.54 -14.63 -9.00
CA ALA A 79 10.31 -15.12 -7.86
C ALA A 79 10.88 -16.52 -8.12
N GLU A 80 10.31 -17.35 -9.01
CA GLU A 80 10.76 -18.71 -9.34
C GLU A 80 11.70 -18.77 -10.56
N ARG A 81 11.46 -17.95 -11.59
CA ARG A 81 12.14 -18.06 -12.90
C ARG A 81 12.71 -16.75 -13.41
N GLY A 82 12.51 -15.65 -12.68
CA GLY A 82 12.91 -14.33 -13.12
C GLY A 82 12.00 -13.76 -14.21
N TYR A 83 12.49 -12.71 -14.86
CA TYR A 83 11.73 -11.97 -15.86
C TYR A 83 11.85 -12.59 -17.25
N LEU A 84 11.03 -13.61 -17.52
CA LEU A 84 10.97 -14.27 -18.83
C LEU A 84 10.04 -13.56 -19.84
N TYR A 85 8.82 -13.21 -19.42
CA TYR A 85 7.84 -12.61 -20.31
C TYR A 85 7.86 -11.07 -20.25
N GLU A 86 7.62 -10.41 -21.38
CA GLU A 86 7.65 -8.94 -21.46
C GLU A 86 6.66 -8.30 -20.49
N HIS A 87 5.44 -8.83 -20.41
CA HIS A 87 4.39 -8.33 -19.51
C HIS A 87 4.75 -8.48 -18.02
N ASN A 88 5.67 -9.38 -17.64
CA ASN A 88 6.11 -9.52 -16.23
C ASN A 88 6.76 -8.24 -15.70
N PHE A 89 7.28 -7.36 -16.56
CA PHE A 89 7.85 -6.07 -16.17
C PHE A 89 6.81 -5.04 -15.67
N ALA A 90 5.51 -5.37 -15.69
CA ALA A 90 4.51 -4.65 -14.90
C ALA A 90 4.73 -4.82 -13.38
N PHE A 91 5.32 -5.94 -12.97
CA PHE A 91 5.52 -6.35 -11.59
C PHE A 91 6.97 -6.07 -11.16
N PHE A 92 7.14 -5.17 -10.21
CA PHE A 92 8.43 -4.62 -9.84
C PHE A 92 9.25 -5.58 -8.95
N PRO A 93 10.60 -5.48 -8.98
CA PRO A 93 11.48 -6.57 -8.57
C PRO A 93 11.63 -6.74 -7.06
N LEU A 94 11.41 -5.70 -6.23
CA LEU A 94 11.76 -5.79 -4.80
C LEU A 94 10.97 -6.89 -4.07
N PHE A 95 9.68 -7.05 -4.37
CA PHE A 95 8.86 -8.06 -3.71
C PHE A 95 9.24 -9.51 -4.10
N PRO A 96 9.32 -9.88 -5.40
CA PRO A 96 9.84 -11.18 -5.82
C PRO A 96 11.23 -11.51 -5.27
N LEU A 97 12.13 -10.52 -5.21
CA LEU A 97 13.48 -10.70 -4.66
C LEU A 97 13.45 -11.05 -3.17
N ILE A 98 12.59 -10.39 -2.39
CA ILE A 98 12.41 -10.72 -0.97
C ILE A 98 11.85 -12.14 -0.82
N LEU A 99 10.81 -12.49 -1.58
CA LEU A 99 10.22 -13.84 -1.53
C LEU A 99 11.26 -14.93 -1.88
N ARG A 100 12.00 -14.75 -2.98
CA ARG A 100 13.09 -15.66 -3.36
C ARG A 100 14.14 -15.75 -2.26
N SER A 101 14.55 -14.62 -1.69
CA SER A 101 15.59 -14.60 -0.65
C SER A 101 15.13 -15.36 0.59
N VAL A 102 13.90 -15.15 1.06
CA VAL A 102 13.31 -15.88 2.20
C VAL A 102 13.18 -17.38 1.89
N ALA A 103 12.69 -17.73 0.70
CA ALA A 103 12.56 -19.13 0.28
C ALA A 103 13.91 -19.85 0.17
N ALA A 104 14.95 -19.15 -0.28
CA ALA A 104 16.31 -19.69 -0.47
C ALA A 104 17.18 -19.67 0.80
N THR A 105 16.80 -18.91 1.84
CA THR A 105 17.55 -18.81 3.09
C THR A 105 16.75 -19.39 4.26
N LEU A 106 15.82 -18.63 4.81
CA LEU A 106 15.02 -19.01 5.99
C LEU A 106 14.27 -20.33 5.79
N LEU A 107 13.71 -20.56 4.60
CA LEU A 107 12.92 -21.76 4.28
C LEU A 107 13.72 -22.82 3.53
N TRP A 108 15.05 -22.66 3.37
CA TRP A 108 15.90 -23.66 2.74
C TRP A 108 15.85 -25.04 3.42
N PRO A 109 15.77 -25.18 4.76
CA PRO A 109 15.64 -26.49 5.40
C PRO A 109 14.40 -27.29 4.96
N LEU A 110 13.36 -26.62 4.46
CA LEU A 110 12.15 -27.27 3.94
C LEU A 110 12.29 -27.73 2.47
N SER A 111 13.44 -27.49 1.83
CA SER A 111 13.68 -27.87 0.43
C SER A 111 13.61 -29.38 0.17
N ALA A 112 13.77 -30.22 1.19
CA ALA A 112 13.55 -31.66 1.08
C ALA A 112 12.07 -32.04 0.92
N PHE A 113 11.15 -31.21 1.43
CA PHE A 113 9.72 -31.54 1.55
C PHE A 113 8.81 -30.69 0.65
N LEU A 114 9.30 -29.51 0.24
CA LEU A 114 8.56 -28.55 -0.59
C LEU A 114 9.36 -28.19 -1.85
N THR A 115 8.63 -27.99 -2.95
CA THR A 115 9.14 -27.38 -4.17
C THR A 115 9.61 -25.93 -3.92
N VAL A 116 10.28 -25.31 -4.90
CA VAL A 116 10.54 -23.87 -4.84
C VAL A 116 9.21 -23.11 -4.72
N ARG A 117 8.20 -23.52 -5.49
CA ARG A 117 6.87 -22.92 -5.49
C ARG A 117 6.16 -23.05 -4.14
N GLY A 118 6.24 -24.22 -3.50
CA GLY A 118 5.69 -24.44 -2.16
C GLY A 118 6.33 -23.56 -1.09
N ARG A 119 7.68 -23.42 -1.12
CA ARG A 119 8.39 -22.50 -0.22
C ARG A 119 8.06 -21.03 -0.48
N LEU A 120 7.82 -20.64 -1.73
CA LEU A 120 7.40 -19.28 -2.07
C LEU A 120 6.01 -18.94 -1.51
N LEU A 121 5.05 -19.89 -1.53
CA LEU A 121 3.74 -19.70 -0.89
C LEU A 121 3.86 -19.48 0.62
N LEU A 122 4.68 -20.28 1.28
CA LEU A 122 4.95 -20.11 2.71
C LEU A 122 5.65 -18.77 2.98
N ALA A 123 6.59 -18.38 2.12
CA ALA A 123 7.24 -17.07 2.19
C ALA A 123 6.22 -15.93 2.04
N VAL A 124 5.25 -16.03 1.12
CA VAL A 124 4.17 -15.04 0.98
C VAL A 124 3.40 -14.90 2.29
N ALA A 125 2.90 -16.00 2.85
CA ALA A 125 2.12 -15.97 4.07
C ALA A 125 2.88 -15.33 5.25
N LEU A 126 4.16 -15.68 5.43
CA LEU A 126 5.01 -15.14 6.50
C LEU A 126 5.40 -13.68 6.26
N VAL A 127 5.91 -13.35 5.07
CA VAL A 127 6.43 -12.02 4.73
C VAL A 127 5.30 -11.00 4.73
N ASN A 128 4.17 -11.28 4.07
CA ASN A 128 3.06 -10.32 4.04
C ASN A 128 2.38 -10.19 5.41
N SER A 129 2.28 -11.25 6.20
CA SER A 129 1.75 -11.12 7.58
C SER A 129 2.65 -10.23 8.45
N GLY A 130 3.97 -10.44 8.40
CA GLY A 130 4.93 -9.63 9.15
C GLY A 130 4.96 -8.18 8.69
N LEU A 131 5.03 -7.94 7.38
CA LEU A 131 5.02 -6.60 6.79
C LEU A 131 3.72 -5.86 7.08
N PHE A 132 2.57 -6.55 7.16
CA PHE A 132 1.30 -5.92 7.48
C PHE A 132 1.26 -5.42 8.93
N VAL A 133 1.81 -6.19 9.86
CA VAL A 133 1.94 -5.73 11.26
C VAL A 133 2.85 -4.49 11.32
N LEU A 134 3.96 -4.50 10.57
CA LEU A 134 4.86 -3.35 10.48
C LEU A 134 4.18 -2.13 9.85
N SER A 135 3.40 -2.31 8.78
CA SER A 135 2.68 -1.21 8.13
C SER A 135 1.59 -0.63 9.03
N ALA A 136 0.90 -1.46 9.83
CA ALA A 136 -0.09 -1.00 10.80
C ALA A 136 0.54 -0.13 11.91
N VAL A 137 1.70 -0.54 12.44
CA VAL A 137 2.47 0.26 13.42
C VAL A 137 2.96 1.56 12.79
N ALA A 138 3.49 1.50 11.56
CA ALA A 138 3.95 2.69 10.84
C ALA A 138 2.80 3.67 10.57
N LEU A 139 1.62 3.17 10.17
CA LEU A 139 0.42 3.98 9.97
C LEU A 139 -0.02 4.67 11.26
N TYR A 140 -0.07 3.96 12.39
CA TYR A 140 -0.39 4.58 13.68
C TYR A 140 0.63 5.63 14.09
N GLY A 141 1.92 5.32 13.95
CA GLY A 141 3.01 6.26 14.23
C GLY A 141 2.89 7.53 13.39
N LEU A 142 2.62 7.38 12.09
CA LEU A 142 2.35 8.49 11.16
C LEU A 142 1.12 9.28 11.60
N SER A 143 0.01 8.59 11.85
CA SER A 143 -1.28 9.17 12.23
C SER A 143 -1.14 10.04 13.48
N ARG A 144 -0.40 9.59 14.49
CA ARG A 144 -0.15 10.37 15.71
C ARG A 144 0.58 11.68 15.46
N VAL A 145 1.60 11.65 14.59
CA VAL A 145 2.43 12.84 14.33
C VAL A 145 1.72 13.85 13.44
N VAL A 146 0.86 13.38 12.53
CA VAL A 146 0.14 14.22 11.56
C VAL A 146 -1.16 14.77 12.13
N LEU A 147 -2.00 13.91 12.75
CA LEU A 147 -3.31 14.28 13.27
C LEU A 147 -3.22 14.99 14.62
N GLY A 148 -2.24 14.64 15.45
CA GLY A 148 -2.11 15.20 16.80
C GLY A 148 -3.19 14.71 17.79
N ASP A 149 -4.05 13.77 17.39
CA ASP A 149 -5.05 13.12 18.23
C ASP A 149 -4.73 11.62 18.37
N ARG A 150 -4.50 11.18 19.61
CA ARG A 150 -4.20 9.78 19.95
C ARG A 150 -5.36 8.84 19.61
N LYS A 151 -6.60 9.20 19.92
CA LYS A 151 -7.77 8.33 19.73
C LYS A 151 -8.04 8.14 18.26
N LEU A 152 -8.02 9.23 17.50
CA LEU A 152 -8.15 9.18 16.05
C LEU A 152 -7.07 8.31 15.42
N ALA A 153 -5.81 8.48 15.82
CA ALA A 153 -4.71 7.66 15.33
C ALA A 153 -4.87 6.17 15.65
N LEU A 154 -5.31 5.81 16.86
CA LEU A 154 -5.56 4.43 17.26
C LEU A 154 -6.69 3.81 16.45
N VAL A 155 -7.84 4.49 16.34
CA VAL A 155 -8.99 3.99 15.56
C VAL A 155 -8.62 3.85 14.08
N SER A 156 -7.85 4.76 13.50
CA SER A 156 -7.34 4.62 12.12
C SER A 156 -6.46 3.39 11.96
N GLY A 157 -5.56 3.11 12.90
CA GLY A 157 -4.73 1.90 12.89
C GLY A 157 -5.55 0.61 12.99
N LEU A 158 -6.59 0.60 13.83
CA LEU A 158 -7.51 -0.54 13.95
C LEU A 158 -8.36 -0.76 12.69
N LEU A 159 -8.83 0.32 12.06
CA LEU A 159 -9.54 0.25 10.77
C LEU A 159 -8.62 -0.27 9.66
N TYR A 160 -7.35 0.10 9.66
CA TYR A 160 -6.36 -0.46 8.73
C TYR A 160 -6.21 -1.97 8.87
N CYS A 161 -6.26 -2.49 10.11
CA CYS A 161 -6.23 -3.94 10.37
C CYS A 161 -7.43 -4.69 9.75
N LEU A 162 -8.52 -3.98 9.46
CA LEU A 162 -9.75 -4.46 8.79
C LEU A 162 -9.88 -3.88 7.37
N THR A 163 -8.78 -3.53 6.72
CA THR A 163 -8.83 -2.82 5.44
C THR A 163 -9.66 -3.56 4.37
N PRO A 164 -10.45 -2.85 3.54
CA PRO A 164 -11.16 -3.44 2.41
C PRO A 164 -10.25 -4.15 1.40
N ALA A 165 -8.97 -3.78 1.32
CA ALA A 165 -7.98 -4.39 0.44
C ALA A 165 -7.30 -5.63 1.06
N ASN A 166 -7.95 -6.28 2.03
CA ASN A 166 -7.35 -7.31 2.87
C ASN A 166 -6.66 -8.42 2.10
N VAL A 167 -7.33 -8.97 1.08
CA VAL A 167 -6.78 -10.10 0.33
C VAL A 167 -5.50 -9.74 -0.41
N PHE A 168 -5.40 -8.54 -0.98
CA PHE A 168 -4.16 -8.03 -1.59
C PHE A 168 -3.07 -7.73 -0.58
N MET A 169 -3.43 -7.54 0.69
CA MET A 169 -2.47 -7.38 1.77
C MET A 169 -1.99 -8.73 2.34
N LEU A 170 -2.56 -9.84 1.87
CA LEU A 170 -2.30 -11.19 2.35
C LEU A 170 -1.70 -12.11 1.28
N ALA A 171 -2.35 -12.19 0.12
CA ALA A 171 -1.95 -12.96 -1.05
C ALA A 171 -0.61 -12.49 -1.62
N GLY A 172 -0.07 -13.16 -2.64
CA GLY A 172 1.25 -12.93 -3.24
C GLY A 172 1.39 -11.61 -4.01
N TYR A 173 1.01 -10.51 -3.36
CA TYR A 173 0.92 -9.15 -3.86
C TYR A 173 1.92 -8.25 -3.16
N SER A 174 2.35 -7.19 -3.86
CA SER A 174 3.36 -6.23 -3.38
C SER A 174 2.78 -5.13 -2.48
N GLU A 175 1.46 -5.06 -2.38
CA GLU A 175 0.69 -3.99 -1.73
C GLU A 175 1.09 -3.80 -0.26
N THR A 176 1.30 -4.88 0.48
CA THR A 176 1.72 -4.82 1.89
C THR A 176 3.12 -4.25 2.06
N LEU A 177 4.06 -4.71 1.23
CA LEU A 177 5.43 -4.21 1.23
C LEU A 177 5.46 -2.72 0.85
N PHE A 178 4.70 -2.34 -0.17
CA PHE A 178 4.55 -0.95 -0.59
C PHE A 178 3.97 -0.08 0.53
N ALA A 179 2.92 -0.55 1.22
CA ALA A 179 2.31 0.16 2.33
C ALA A 179 3.27 0.32 3.52
N ALA A 180 4.01 -0.74 3.88
CA ALA A 180 5.01 -0.71 4.95
C ALA A 180 6.12 0.32 4.68
N LEU A 181 6.65 0.34 3.45
CA LEU A 181 7.70 1.28 3.03
C LEU A 181 7.17 2.72 2.92
N THR A 182 5.97 2.90 2.37
CA THR A 182 5.34 4.22 2.20
C THR A 182 4.99 4.82 3.56
N PHE A 183 4.22 4.13 4.40
CA PHE A 183 3.83 4.64 5.71
C PHE A 183 5.04 4.78 6.64
N GLY A 184 6.00 3.85 6.60
CA GLY A 184 7.25 3.96 7.35
C GLY A 184 8.10 5.15 6.90
N GLY A 185 8.23 5.35 5.58
CA GLY A 185 8.95 6.48 4.99
C GLY A 185 8.31 7.82 5.37
N LEU A 186 7.00 7.94 5.27
CA LEU A 186 6.26 9.15 5.67
C LEU A 186 6.34 9.38 7.18
N TRP A 187 6.27 8.34 8.00
CA TRP A 187 6.43 8.48 9.44
C TRP A 187 7.82 9.02 9.81
N LEU A 188 8.88 8.52 9.17
CA LEU A 188 10.23 9.05 9.34
C LEU A 188 10.36 10.49 8.82
N LEU A 189 9.68 10.83 7.72
CA LEU A 189 9.69 12.16 7.14
C LEU A 189 9.10 13.20 8.10
N GLU A 190 7.97 12.87 8.72
CA GLU A 190 7.28 13.71 9.71
C GLU A 190 8.06 13.85 11.03
N ARG A 191 8.87 12.84 11.38
CA ARG A 191 9.82 12.91 12.52
C ARG A 191 11.10 13.69 12.20
N GLY A 192 11.30 14.13 10.96
CA GLY A 192 12.46 14.92 10.53
C GLY A 192 13.65 14.10 10.01
N TYR A 193 13.54 12.77 9.91
CA TYR A 193 14.57 11.89 9.37
C TYR A 193 14.52 11.82 7.84
N THR A 194 14.63 12.97 7.16
CA THR A 194 14.38 13.12 5.71
C THR A 194 15.20 12.18 4.83
N PHE A 195 16.48 11.93 5.13
CA PHE A 195 17.32 11.02 4.34
C PHE A 195 16.83 9.56 4.42
N ARG A 196 16.57 9.07 5.64
CA ARG A 196 16.03 7.70 5.85
C ARG A 196 14.64 7.55 5.23
N ALA A 197 13.81 8.59 5.33
CA ALA A 197 12.53 8.64 4.65
C ALA A 197 12.69 8.52 3.13
N CYS A 198 13.61 9.28 2.54
CA CYS A 198 13.89 9.23 1.10
C CYS A 198 14.32 7.83 0.64
N LEU A 199 15.16 7.12 1.41
CA LEU A 199 15.54 5.74 1.12
C LEU A 199 14.34 4.79 1.15
N LEU A 200 13.49 4.86 2.18
CA LEU A 200 12.28 4.01 2.24
C LEU A 200 11.30 4.32 1.11
N LEU A 201 11.13 5.60 0.75
CA LEU A 201 10.27 6.00 -0.37
C LEU A 201 10.87 5.56 -1.71
N ALA A 202 12.18 5.56 -1.89
CA ALA A 202 12.83 4.96 -3.06
C ALA A 202 12.59 3.44 -3.13
N LEU A 203 12.72 2.73 -2.00
CA LEU A 203 12.37 1.31 -1.94
C LEU A 203 10.88 1.09 -2.26
N SER A 204 9.98 1.99 -1.88
CA SER A 204 8.57 1.91 -2.29
C SER A 204 8.42 1.96 -3.83
N THR A 205 9.20 2.81 -4.52
CA THR A 205 9.28 2.81 -5.99
C THR A 205 9.79 1.49 -6.56
N ALA A 206 10.75 0.84 -5.87
CA ALA A 206 11.26 -0.47 -6.26
C ALA A 206 10.23 -1.61 -6.09
N THR A 207 9.14 -1.37 -5.36
CA THR A 207 8.02 -2.33 -5.23
C THR A 207 6.89 -2.08 -6.21
N ARG A 208 6.63 -0.81 -6.56
CA ARG A 208 5.54 -0.41 -7.46
C ARG A 208 5.83 0.95 -8.07
N ALA A 209 5.44 1.14 -9.33
CA ALA A 209 5.66 2.39 -10.07
C ALA A 209 5.02 3.63 -9.41
N ASN A 210 3.88 3.48 -8.73
CA ASN A 210 3.20 4.60 -8.04
C ASN A 210 4.01 5.15 -6.85
N GLY A 211 5.06 4.47 -6.40
CA GLY A 211 6.02 5.02 -5.43
C GLY A 211 6.72 6.29 -5.92
N LEU A 212 6.79 6.53 -7.24
CA LEU A 212 7.30 7.79 -7.80
C LEU A 212 6.53 9.01 -7.29
N VAL A 213 5.22 8.88 -7.08
CA VAL A 213 4.36 9.98 -6.61
C VAL A 213 4.75 10.40 -5.18
N ASN A 214 5.35 9.50 -4.39
CA ASN A 214 5.81 9.81 -3.04
C ASN A 214 6.92 10.87 -3.00
N ALA A 215 7.63 11.11 -4.12
CA ALA A 215 8.57 12.23 -4.24
C ALA A 215 7.91 13.58 -3.94
N GLY A 216 6.60 13.71 -4.22
CA GLY A 216 5.81 14.90 -3.92
C GLY A 216 5.85 15.31 -2.45
N PHE A 217 5.86 14.35 -1.51
CA PHE A 217 5.95 14.66 -0.08
C PHE A 217 7.30 15.29 0.29
N LEU A 218 8.40 14.79 -0.29
CA LEU A 218 9.75 15.33 -0.07
C LEU A 218 9.87 16.75 -0.64
N LEU A 219 9.36 16.96 -1.86
CA LEU A 219 9.34 18.27 -2.51
C LEU A 219 8.52 19.28 -1.73
N TYR A 220 7.33 18.87 -1.26
CA TYR A 220 6.46 19.71 -0.47
C TYR A 220 7.11 20.13 0.85
N GLN A 221 7.70 19.18 1.59
CA GLN A 221 8.40 19.50 2.85
C GLN A 221 9.61 20.42 2.61
N LEU A 222 10.37 20.20 1.54
CA LEU A 222 11.49 21.07 1.16
C LEU A 222 11.02 22.48 0.80
N LEU A 223 9.92 22.60 0.07
CA LEU A 223 9.34 23.87 -0.33
C LEU A 223 8.89 24.66 0.90
N GLN A 224 8.14 24.03 1.81
CA GLN A 224 7.72 24.66 3.07
C GLN A 224 8.92 25.17 3.88
N LYS A 225 9.93 24.31 4.11
CA LYS A 225 11.16 24.70 4.84
C LYS A 225 11.89 25.86 4.17
N SER A 226 11.95 25.88 2.85
CA SER A 226 12.64 26.93 2.09
C SER A 226 11.90 28.26 2.20
N LEU A 227 10.56 28.24 2.08
CA LEU A 227 9.72 29.43 2.24
C LEU A 227 9.79 29.99 3.67
N ASP A 228 9.79 29.13 4.69
CA ASP A 228 9.89 29.55 6.09
C ASP A 228 11.25 30.19 6.38
N GLN A 229 12.35 29.60 5.89
CA GLN A 229 13.70 30.18 6.00
C GLN A 229 13.77 31.56 5.35
N VAL A 230 13.21 31.69 4.15
CA VAL A 230 13.17 32.94 3.40
C VAL A 230 12.34 33.99 4.13
N ARG A 231 11.17 33.62 4.66
CA ARG A 231 10.28 34.53 5.40
C ARG A 231 10.93 35.07 6.67
N VAL A 232 11.63 34.22 7.42
CA VAL A 232 12.33 34.64 8.66
C VAL A 232 13.52 35.54 8.36
N GLN A 233 14.37 35.18 7.40
CA GLN A 233 15.58 35.95 7.09
C GLN A 233 15.28 37.26 6.36
N SER A 234 14.21 37.33 5.56
CA SER A 234 13.81 38.53 4.82
C SER A 234 13.45 39.72 5.74
N LYS A 235 12.99 39.46 6.97
CA LYS A 235 12.63 40.53 7.94
C LYS A 235 13.82 41.31 8.48
N GLY A 236 15.06 40.81 8.35
CA GLY A 236 16.26 41.40 8.97
C GLY A 236 17.27 42.08 8.02
N PHE A 237 17.07 42.05 6.69
CA PHE A 237 18.09 42.50 5.72
C PHE A 237 17.62 43.64 4.80
N LEU A 238 18.59 44.49 4.39
CA LEU A 238 18.48 45.51 3.34
C LEU A 238 18.14 44.90 1.97
N SER A 239 17.44 45.65 1.11
CA SER A 239 16.90 45.24 -0.19
C SER A 239 17.88 44.43 -1.07
N GLN A 240 19.13 44.88 -1.20
CA GLN A 240 20.12 44.23 -2.08
C GLN A 240 20.61 42.86 -1.56
N ARG A 241 20.68 42.65 -0.24
CA ARG A 241 21.03 41.34 0.35
C ARG A 241 19.87 40.33 0.26
N ARG A 242 18.62 40.78 0.12
CA ARG A 242 17.45 39.90 -0.03
C ARG A 242 17.48 39.09 -1.32
N TRP A 243 17.90 39.70 -2.44
CA TRP A 243 18.03 39.00 -3.72
C TRP A 243 19.02 37.84 -3.65
N CYS A 244 20.19 38.06 -3.04
CA CYS A 244 21.18 37.01 -2.80
C CYS A 244 20.62 35.88 -1.90
N LEU A 245 19.82 36.23 -0.88
CA LEU A 245 19.18 35.22 -0.03
C LEU A 245 18.15 34.39 -0.80
N TYR A 246 17.30 35.02 -1.62
CA TYR A 246 16.31 34.33 -2.44
C TYR A 246 16.97 33.41 -3.48
N THR A 247 18.01 33.87 -4.18
CA THR A 247 18.72 33.05 -5.16
C THR A 247 19.42 31.86 -4.50
N MET A 248 20.07 32.07 -3.35
CA MET A 248 20.71 30.97 -2.60
C MET A 248 19.69 29.97 -2.03
N ALA A 249 18.54 30.44 -1.54
CA ALA A 249 17.47 29.56 -1.09
C ALA A 249 16.87 28.75 -2.25
N ALA A 250 16.63 29.40 -3.40
CA ALA A 250 16.14 28.74 -4.60
C ALA A 250 17.13 27.69 -5.12
N LEU A 251 18.42 28.01 -5.18
CA LEU A 251 19.46 27.07 -5.60
C LEU A 251 19.55 25.86 -4.65
N LYS A 252 19.51 26.10 -3.32
CA LYS A 252 19.49 25.02 -2.32
C LYS A 252 18.24 24.14 -2.45
N PHE A 253 17.09 24.74 -2.72
CA PHE A 253 15.85 24.01 -2.98
C PHE A 253 15.99 23.15 -4.23
N LEU A 254 16.43 23.70 -5.36
CA LEU A 254 16.58 22.98 -6.62
C LEU A 254 17.57 21.81 -6.50
N LEU A 255 18.75 22.04 -5.92
CA LEU A 255 19.76 20.98 -5.73
C LEU A 255 19.26 19.84 -4.84
N ARG A 256 18.61 20.16 -3.71
CA ARG A 256 18.06 19.14 -2.80
C ARG A 256 16.87 18.40 -3.40
N SER A 257 15.99 19.12 -4.11
CA SER A 257 14.87 18.53 -4.83
C SER A 257 15.35 17.58 -5.92
N ALA A 258 16.34 17.99 -6.72
CA ALA A 258 16.95 17.14 -7.74
C ALA A 258 17.54 15.87 -7.11
N LEU A 259 18.33 16.00 -6.04
CA LEU A 259 18.90 14.84 -5.33
C LEU A 259 17.83 13.85 -4.86
N TYR A 260 16.80 14.32 -4.16
CA TYR A 260 15.76 13.43 -3.63
C TYR A 260 14.88 12.82 -4.72
N ILE A 261 14.54 13.57 -5.78
CA ILE A 261 13.84 13.01 -6.94
C ILE A 261 14.69 11.92 -7.59
N SER A 262 15.98 12.18 -7.81
CA SER A 262 16.89 11.18 -8.40
C SER A 262 16.95 9.91 -7.57
N VAL A 263 17.04 10.02 -6.23
CA VAL A 263 17.04 8.84 -5.35
C VAL A 263 15.72 8.07 -5.42
N VAL A 264 14.56 8.75 -5.40
CA VAL A 264 13.25 8.09 -5.48
C VAL A 264 12.99 7.47 -6.86
N ALA A 265 13.47 8.10 -7.93
CA ALA A 265 13.30 7.63 -9.31
C ALA A 265 14.31 6.55 -9.72
N LEU A 266 15.46 6.46 -9.05
CA LEU A 266 16.54 5.54 -9.39
C LEU A 266 16.07 4.09 -9.55
N PRO A 267 15.29 3.48 -8.63
CA PRO A 267 14.86 2.10 -8.79
C PRO A 267 13.96 1.88 -10.01
N PHE A 268 13.10 2.84 -10.34
CA PHE A 268 12.29 2.80 -11.56
C PHE A 268 13.19 2.81 -12.79
N CYS A 269 14.13 3.76 -12.87
CA CYS A 269 15.05 3.90 -13.98
C CYS A 269 15.94 2.66 -14.18
N LEU A 270 16.50 2.10 -13.09
CA LEU A 270 17.29 0.87 -13.13
C LEU A 270 16.47 -0.31 -13.64
N PHE A 271 15.20 -0.41 -13.23
CA PHE A 271 14.32 -1.47 -13.69
C PHE A 271 13.91 -1.32 -15.16
N GLN A 272 13.66 -0.10 -15.63
CA GLN A 272 13.46 0.17 -17.06
C GLN A 272 14.71 -0.17 -17.88
N PHE A 273 15.90 0.18 -17.37
CA PHE A 273 17.18 -0.16 -18.00
C PHE A 273 17.38 -1.67 -18.09
N TYR A 274 17.08 -2.41 -17.01
CA TYR A 274 17.12 -3.87 -17.01
C TYR A 274 16.17 -4.46 -18.07
N GLY A 275 14.95 -3.94 -18.20
CA GLY A 275 14.01 -4.36 -19.25
C GLY A 275 14.49 -4.05 -20.67
N TYR A 276 15.10 -2.87 -20.86
CA TYR A 276 15.71 -2.49 -22.14
C TYR A 276 16.80 -3.48 -22.55
N TYR A 277 17.72 -3.84 -21.65
CA TYR A 277 18.76 -4.83 -21.98
C TYR A 277 18.18 -6.23 -22.19
N THR A 278 17.12 -6.60 -21.48
CA THR A 278 16.49 -7.91 -21.63
C THR A 278 15.84 -8.10 -23.00
N PHE A 279 15.11 -7.10 -23.50
CA PHE A 279 14.29 -7.23 -24.72
C PHE A 279 14.80 -6.48 -25.95
N CYS A 280 15.51 -5.36 -25.77
CA CYS A 280 16.09 -4.61 -26.90
C CYS A 280 17.49 -5.10 -27.28
N LYS A 281 18.17 -5.81 -26.38
CA LYS A 281 19.48 -6.44 -26.60
C LYS A 281 19.51 -7.89 -26.08
N PRO A 282 18.59 -8.76 -26.54
CA PRO A 282 18.50 -10.12 -26.02
C PRO A 282 19.79 -10.88 -26.30
N THR A 283 20.30 -11.59 -25.29
CA THR A 283 21.46 -12.49 -25.40
C THR A 283 21.05 -13.96 -25.34
N VAL A 284 19.78 -14.22 -25.04
CA VAL A 284 19.23 -15.57 -24.82
C VAL A 284 18.77 -16.15 -26.16
N SER A 285 19.29 -17.32 -26.50
CA SER A 285 18.80 -18.10 -27.64
C SER A 285 17.55 -18.87 -27.24
N GLN A 286 16.67 -19.16 -28.21
CA GLN A 286 15.41 -19.85 -27.97
C GLN A 286 15.61 -21.22 -27.28
N ASP A 287 16.71 -21.92 -27.57
CA ASP A 287 17.02 -23.25 -27.01
C ASP A 287 17.28 -23.24 -25.49
N GLN A 288 17.57 -22.08 -24.91
CA GLN A 288 17.78 -21.93 -23.46
C GLN A 288 16.46 -21.82 -22.69
N ILE A 289 15.33 -21.61 -23.36
CA ILE A 289 14.01 -21.46 -22.75
C ILE A 289 13.28 -22.80 -22.81
N SER A 290 12.70 -23.23 -21.69
CA SER A 290 11.90 -24.45 -21.63
C SER A 290 10.82 -24.48 -22.73
N SER A 291 10.75 -25.59 -23.47
CA SER A 291 9.79 -25.80 -24.56
C SER A 291 8.34 -25.60 -24.13
N VAL A 292 8.01 -25.95 -22.89
CA VAL A 292 6.67 -25.79 -22.31
C VAL A 292 6.32 -24.30 -22.15
N LEU A 293 7.28 -23.48 -21.70
CA LEU A 293 7.07 -22.03 -21.54
C LEU A 293 7.05 -21.29 -22.88
N LEU A 294 7.78 -21.78 -23.89
CA LEU A 294 7.70 -21.29 -25.26
C LEU A 294 6.34 -21.59 -25.87
N LYS A 295 5.80 -22.79 -25.66
CA LYS A 295 4.46 -23.16 -26.12
C LYS A 295 3.39 -22.24 -25.52
N LEU A 296 3.45 -22.00 -24.20
CA LEU A 296 2.56 -21.03 -23.55
C LEU A 296 2.71 -19.62 -24.15
N ALA A 297 3.94 -19.19 -24.42
CA ALA A 297 4.20 -17.89 -25.03
C ALA A 297 3.56 -17.77 -26.41
N GLN A 298 3.62 -18.82 -27.23
CA GLN A 298 3.01 -18.87 -28.55
C GLN A 298 1.47 -18.86 -28.45
N GLU A 299 0.89 -19.65 -27.56
CA GLU A 299 -0.56 -19.75 -27.36
C GLU A 299 -1.18 -18.44 -26.87
N LYS A 300 -0.50 -17.74 -25.94
CA LYS A 300 -0.99 -16.49 -25.35
C LYS A 300 -0.44 -15.23 -26.04
N GLY A 301 0.41 -15.37 -27.07
CA GLY A 301 1.05 -14.25 -27.75
C GLY A 301 2.04 -13.47 -26.87
N TYR A 302 2.62 -14.11 -25.85
CA TYR A 302 3.62 -13.47 -24.99
C TYR A 302 4.98 -13.38 -25.67
N ARG A 303 5.62 -12.22 -25.49
CA ARG A 303 6.98 -12.00 -25.98
C ARG A 303 8.02 -12.48 -24.95
N VAL A 304 9.03 -13.18 -25.45
CA VAL A 304 10.20 -13.68 -24.71
C VAL A 304 11.49 -13.04 -25.26
N PRO A 305 12.56 -12.93 -24.45
CA PRO A 305 13.85 -12.43 -24.92
C PRO A 305 14.49 -13.48 -25.83
N ASN A 306 14.39 -13.28 -27.15
CA ASN A 306 14.93 -14.17 -28.17
C ASN A 306 15.75 -13.37 -29.17
N THR A 307 17.01 -13.77 -29.40
CA THR A 307 17.92 -13.15 -30.38
C THR A 307 17.39 -13.16 -31.81
N ALA A 308 16.55 -14.14 -32.17
CA ALA A 308 15.97 -14.26 -33.51
C ALA A 308 14.66 -13.49 -33.68
N ALA A 309 14.06 -12.98 -32.59
CA ALA A 309 12.78 -12.30 -32.64
C ALA A 309 12.95 -10.81 -33.04
N PRO A 310 11.94 -10.20 -33.71
CA PRO A 310 12.00 -8.79 -34.06
C PRO A 310 12.00 -7.92 -32.80
N VAL A 311 12.85 -6.89 -32.80
CA VAL A 311 12.99 -5.95 -31.70
C VAL A 311 11.64 -5.25 -31.40
N PRO A 312 11.26 -5.07 -30.12
CA PRO A 312 10.05 -4.35 -29.77
C PRO A 312 9.97 -2.91 -30.28
N SER A 313 8.76 -2.48 -30.66
CA SER A 313 8.51 -1.12 -31.18
C SER A 313 8.85 -0.04 -30.15
N TRP A 314 8.67 -0.32 -28.86
CA TRP A 314 9.03 0.62 -27.79
C TRP A 314 10.54 0.84 -27.65
N CYS A 315 11.39 -0.10 -28.12
CA CYS A 315 12.85 0.08 -28.15
C CYS A 315 13.28 1.17 -29.15
N MET A 316 12.45 1.44 -30.17
CA MET A 316 12.73 2.41 -31.24
C MET A 316 12.21 3.81 -30.92
N LYS A 317 11.52 4.00 -29.79
CA LYS A 317 11.05 5.32 -29.34
C LYS A 317 12.22 6.14 -28.79
N SER A 318 12.17 7.46 -28.93
CA SER A 318 13.21 8.39 -28.43
C SER A 318 13.49 8.22 -26.92
N ILE A 319 12.45 7.85 -26.16
CA ILE A 319 12.58 7.45 -24.76
C ILE A 319 11.89 6.08 -24.61
N PRO A 320 12.65 4.97 -24.56
CA PRO A 320 12.10 3.63 -24.51
C PRO A 320 11.62 3.29 -23.09
N VAL A 321 10.38 3.63 -22.76
CA VAL A 321 9.75 3.30 -21.46
C VAL A 321 8.92 2.02 -21.59
N LEU A 322 9.50 0.90 -21.15
CA LEU A 322 8.86 -0.41 -21.16
C LEU A 322 7.57 -0.44 -20.34
N TYR A 323 7.56 0.14 -19.14
CA TYR A 323 6.39 0.12 -18.25
C TYR A 323 5.15 0.74 -18.92
N SER A 324 5.30 1.92 -19.54
CA SER A 324 4.20 2.58 -20.25
C SER A 324 3.70 1.76 -21.44
N TYR A 325 4.61 1.11 -22.18
CA TYR A 325 4.24 0.20 -23.26
C TYR A 325 3.44 -0.99 -22.73
N ILE A 326 3.85 -1.57 -21.61
CA ILE A 326 3.16 -2.73 -21.03
C ILE A 326 1.74 -2.36 -20.56
N GLN A 327 1.61 -1.23 -19.85
CA GLN A 327 0.33 -0.74 -19.38
C GLN A 327 -0.64 -0.51 -20.55
N ASP A 328 -0.16 0.03 -21.66
CA ASP A 328 -0.93 0.28 -22.88
C ASP A 328 -1.31 -1.01 -23.63
N VAL A 329 -0.33 -1.87 -23.94
CA VAL A 329 -0.52 -3.01 -24.85
C VAL A 329 -1.09 -4.25 -24.18
N TYR A 330 -0.65 -4.56 -22.96
CA TYR A 330 -1.07 -5.80 -22.28
C TYR A 330 -2.24 -5.60 -21.32
N TRP A 331 -2.38 -4.40 -20.72
CA TRP A 331 -3.44 -4.11 -19.74
C TRP A 331 -4.48 -3.09 -20.23
N ASP A 332 -4.34 -2.52 -21.43
CA ASP A 332 -5.25 -1.49 -21.99
C ASP A 332 -5.51 -0.29 -21.05
N VAL A 333 -4.49 0.09 -20.28
CA VAL A 333 -4.53 1.22 -19.36
C VAL A 333 -4.35 2.52 -20.15
N GLY A 334 -5.31 3.42 -20.01
CA GLY A 334 -5.28 4.72 -20.68
C GLY A 334 -6.42 5.62 -20.25
N PHE A 335 -6.31 6.91 -20.59
CA PHE A 335 -7.33 7.90 -20.24
C PHE A 335 -8.69 7.51 -20.83
N LEU A 336 -9.68 7.32 -19.95
CA LEU A 336 -11.07 6.97 -20.25
C LEU A 336 -11.31 5.63 -20.97
N ARG A 337 -10.30 4.81 -21.22
CA ARG A 337 -10.46 3.52 -21.95
C ARG A 337 -11.39 2.53 -21.23
N TYR A 338 -11.41 2.58 -19.90
CA TYR A 338 -12.23 1.72 -19.06
C TYR A 338 -13.70 2.15 -18.94
N PHE A 339 -14.08 3.33 -19.46
CA PHE A 339 -15.43 3.89 -19.32
C PHE A 339 -16.39 3.27 -20.36
N GLN A 340 -16.71 2.00 -20.14
CA GLN A 340 -17.60 1.21 -20.98
C GLN A 340 -18.80 0.73 -20.16
N LEU A 341 -19.99 0.63 -20.75
CA LEU A 341 -21.22 0.24 -20.04
C LEU A 341 -21.09 -1.13 -19.34
N LYS A 342 -20.36 -2.08 -19.93
CA LYS A 342 -20.09 -3.38 -19.32
C LYS A 342 -19.31 -3.30 -18.00
N GLN A 343 -18.61 -2.19 -17.74
CA GLN A 343 -17.78 -2.02 -16.55
C GLN A 343 -18.53 -1.37 -15.38
N ILE A 344 -19.82 -1.03 -15.51
CA ILE A 344 -20.62 -0.44 -14.43
C ILE A 344 -20.49 -1.20 -13.09
N PRO A 345 -20.54 -2.55 -13.04
CA PRO A 345 -20.34 -3.29 -11.79
C PRO A 345 -19.00 -2.95 -11.09
N ASN A 346 -17.93 -2.77 -11.87
CA ASN A 346 -16.61 -2.43 -11.36
C ASN A 346 -16.53 -1.01 -10.81
N PHE A 347 -17.29 -0.06 -11.39
CA PHE A 347 -17.44 1.28 -10.82
C PHE A 347 -18.22 1.24 -9.50
N LEU A 348 -19.27 0.43 -9.40
CA LEU A 348 -20.02 0.24 -8.15
C LEU A 348 -19.15 -0.38 -7.05
N LEU A 349 -18.27 -1.31 -7.42
CA LEU A 349 -17.29 -1.92 -6.52
C LEU A 349 -16.23 -0.91 -6.01
N ALA A 350 -15.87 0.09 -6.82
CA ALA A 350 -14.95 1.14 -6.41
C ALA A 350 -15.64 2.33 -5.71
N LEU A 351 -16.97 2.41 -5.76
CA LEU A 351 -17.72 3.56 -5.28
C LEU A 351 -17.50 3.87 -3.78
N PRO A 352 -17.46 2.89 -2.85
CA PRO A 352 -17.29 3.22 -1.43
C PRO A 352 -15.94 3.88 -1.12
N ILE A 353 -14.84 3.37 -1.68
CA ILE A 353 -13.49 3.93 -1.45
C ILE A 353 -13.36 5.33 -2.09
N ALA A 354 -13.93 5.51 -3.29
CA ALA A 354 -13.95 6.79 -3.97
C ALA A 354 -14.76 7.81 -3.16
N THR A 355 -15.93 7.41 -2.65
CA THR A 355 -16.80 8.26 -1.83
C THR A 355 -16.08 8.70 -0.55
N LEU A 356 -15.45 7.79 0.20
CA LEU A 356 -14.67 8.15 1.39
C LEU A 356 -13.54 9.15 1.06
N SER A 357 -12.86 8.95 -0.06
CA SER A 357 -11.77 9.82 -0.50
C SER A 357 -12.25 11.21 -0.94
N VAL A 358 -13.39 11.30 -1.62
CA VAL A 358 -14.03 12.58 -1.99
C VAL A 358 -14.55 13.29 -0.74
N MET A 359 -15.16 12.56 0.20
CA MET A 359 -15.64 13.12 1.47
C MET A 359 -14.49 13.65 2.33
N ALA A 360 -13.35 12.95 2.36
CA ALA A 360 -12.14 13.43 3.01
C ALA A 360 -11.68 14.79 2.45
N LEU A 361 -11.61 14.89 1.11
CA LEU A 361 -11.27 16.15 0.43
C LEU A 361 -12.28 17.26 0.76
N TYR A 362 -13.57 16.96 0.63
CA TYR A 362 -14.64 17.94 0.88
C TYR A 362 -14.61 18.49 2.30
N ILE A 363 -14.52 17.61 3.31
CA ILE A 363 -14.49 18.00 4.72
C ILE A 363 -13.25 18.84 5.03
N TYR A 364 -12.09 18.46 4.48
CA TYR A 364 -10.85 19.20 4.70
C TYR A 364 -10.88 20.59 4.05
N VAL A 365 -11.30 20.68 2.78
CA VAL A 365 -11.37 21.94 2.04
C VAL A 365 -12.40 22.88 2.65
N LYS A 366 -13.56 22.36 3.09
CA LYS A 366 -14.59 23.17 3.76
C LYS A 366 -14.10 23.76 5.07
N ALA A 367 -13.31 23.01 5.84
CA ALA A 367 -12.74 23.50 7.09
C ALA A 367 -11.58 24.48 6.89
N ASN A 368 -10.81 24.32 5.80
CA ASN A 368 -9.56 25.05 5.56
C ASN A 368 -9.50 25.73 4.17
N PRO A 369 -10.51 26.50 3.72
CA PRO A 369 -10.61 26.95 2.32
C PRO A 369 -9.47 27.88 1.92
N HIS A 370 -9.08 28.80 2.80
CA HIS A 370 -7.95 29.70 2.57
C HIS A 370 -6.65 28.92 2.47
N PHE A 371 -6.40 27.97 3.37
CA PHE A 371 -5.18 27.17 3.35
C PHE A 371 -5.06 26.32 2.08
N CYS A 372 -6.16 25.73 1.62
CA CYS A 372 -6.22 24.99 0.35
C CYS A 372 -5.96 25.90 -0.87
N LYS A 373 -6.47 27.14 -0.87
CA LYS A 373 -6.23 28.10 -1.96
C LYS A 373 -4.76 28.41 -2.16
N TYR A 374 -3.97 28.48 -1.09
CA TYR A 374 -2.51 28.69 -1.16
C TYR A 374 -1.72 27.38 -1.16
N LEU A 375 -2.35 26.25 -1.49
CA LEU A 375 -1.71 24.93 -1.56
C LEU A 375 -0.97 24.54 -0.27
N GLY A 376 -1.49 24.97 0.89
CA GLY A 376 -0.85 24.73 2.19
C GLY A 376 0.46 25.50 2.41
N LEU A 377 0.74 26.50 1.56
CA LEU A 377 1.88 27.41 1.66
C LEU A 377 1.40 28.76 2.21
N GLY A 378 1.77 29.13 3.43
CA GLY A 378 1.22 30.36 4.04
C GLY A 378 1.59 30.51 5.50
N GLU A 379 1.20 31.62 6.14
CA GLU A 379 1.37 31.73 7.59
C GLU A 379 0.61 30.58 8.27
N SER A 380 1.33 29.92 9.18
CA SER A 380 0.82 28.95 10.15
C SER A 380 -0.21 29.66 11.04
N GLY A 381 -1.42 29.84 10.51
CA GLY A 381 -2.35 30.86 11.01
C GLY A 381 -3.79 30.38 11.18
N LEU A 382 -4.05 29.07 11.18
CA LEU A 382 -5.23 28.56 11.87
C LEU A 382 -4.88 28.47 13.36
N LYS A 383 -4.81 29.62 14.01
CA LYS A 383 -4.99 29.67 15.46
C LYS A 383 -6.41 29.17 15.69
N GLY A 384 -6.56 28.00 16.32
CA GLY A 384 -7.85 27.60 16.87
C GLY A 384 -8.34 28.65 17.86
N LYS A 385 -9.57 28.51 18.35
CA LYS A 385 -10.16 29.45 19.34
C LYS A 385 -9.24 29.77 20.53
N ASP A 386 -8.27 28.89 20.84
CA ASP A 386 -7.31 29.03 21.94
C ASP A 386 -5.86 29.36 21.50
N GLY A 387 -5.63 29.76 20.26
CA GLY A 387 -4.28 30.07 19.76
C GLY A 387 -3.39 28.85 19.45
N LYS A 388 -3.86 27.63 19.72
CA LYS A 388 -3.19 26.36 19.36
C LYS A 388 -3.64 25.87 17.97
N PRO A 389 -2.77 25.21 17.18
CA PRO A 389 -3.16 24.60 15.92
C PRO A 389 -4.18 23.47 16.15
N PRO A 390 -5.15 23.24 15.24
CA PRO A 390 -6.14 22.18 15.40
C PRO A 390 -5.48 20.80 15.42
N THR A 391 -5.78 20.00 16.44
CA THR A 391 -5.32 18.62 16.62
C THR A 391 -6.49 17.66 16.34
N ASP A 392 -6.73 17.39 15.06
CA ASP A 392 -7.73 16.44 14.53
C ASP A 392 -7.43 16.26 13.01
N PHE A 393 -8.34 15.63 12.27
CA PHE A 393 -8.36 15.54 10.80
C PHE A 393 -8.20 16.89 10.08
N HIS A 394 -8.52 18.00 10.74
CA HIS A 394 -8.39 19.36 10.21
C HIS A 394 -6.99 19.98 10.37
N SER A 395 -6.03 19.23 10.93
CA SER A 395 -4.63 19.66 11.08
C SER A 395 -4.03 20.14 9.74
N THR A 396 -3.18 21.17 9.79
CA THR A 396 -2.50 21.71 8.59
C THR A 396 -1.56 20.68 7.95
N LYS A 397 -1.04 19.73 8.73
CA LYS A 397 -0.18 18.66 8.22
C LYS A 397 -0.93 17.66 7.32
N VAL A 398 -2.25 17.53 7.50
CA VAL A 398 -3.08 16.58 6.74
C VAL A 398 -3.20 17.00 5.26
N PHE A 399 -3.04 18.29 4.93
CA PHE A 399 -3.20 18.82 3.58
C PHE A 399 -2.44 18.04 2.50
N VAL A 400 -1.15 17.76 2.72
CA VAL A 400 -0.32 17.08 1.69
C VAL A 400 -0.80 15.66 1.42
N TYR A 401 -1.33 14.98 2.44
CA TYR A 401 -1.90 13.64 2.32
C TYR A 401 -3.24 13.67 1.58
N ILE A 402 -4.06 14.70 1.82
CA ILE A 402 -5.30 14.93 1.06
C ILE A 402 -4.98 15.18 -0.41
N ALA A 403 -4.02 16.08 -0.71
CA ALA A 403 -3.60 16.38 -2.06
C ALA A 403 -3.09 15.12 -2.79
N HIS A 404 -2.22 14.35 -2.13
CA HIS A 404 -1.74 13.06 -2.63
C HIS A 404 -2.90 12.09 -2.91
N CYS A 405 -3.80 11.90 -1.94
CA CYS A 405 -4.96 11.02 -2.10
C CYS A 405 -5.87 11.45 -3.25
N SER A 406 -6.06 12.76 -3.45
CA SER A 406 -6.85 13.30 -4.56
C SER A 406 -6.19 13.07 -5.91
N VAL A 407 -4.87 13.27 -6.03
CA VAL A 407 -4.12 12.97 -7.26
C VAL A 407 -4.24 11.48 -7.61
N LEU A 408 -4.05 10.59 -6.61
CA LEU A 408 -4.20 9.15 -6.81
C LEU A 408 -5.63 8.77 -7.18
N LEU A 409 -6.64 9.39 -6.56
CA LEU A 409 -8.05 9.14 -6.88
C LEU A 409 -8.38 9.54 -8.32
N ILE A 410 -7.95 10.73 -8.74
CA ILE A 410 -8.18 11.23 -10.11
C ILE A 410 -7.50 10.31 -11.11
N PHE A 411 -6.21 10.02 -10.91
CA PHE A 411 -5.47 9.12 -11.80
C PHE A 411 -6.08 7.70 -11.84
N GLY A 412 -6.39 7.13 -10.68
CA GLY A 412 -6.98 5.79 -10.59
C GLY A 412 -8.39 5.69 -11.16
N THR A 413 -9.15 6.79 -11.15
CA THR A 413 -10.51 6.83 -11.73
C THR A 413 -10.48 6.98 -13.24
N PHE A 414 -9.59 7.84 -13.77
CA PHE A 414 -9.64 8.20 -15.19
C PHE A 414 -8.64 7.44 -16.06
N CYS A 415 -7.54 6.94 -15.50
CA CYS A 415 -6.46 6.34 -16.28
C CYS A 415 -6.29 4.83 -16.02
N MET A 416 -6.74 4.31 -14.88
CA MET A 416 -6.59 2.90 -14.50
C MET A 416 -7.92 2.13 -14.63
N HIS A 417 -7.84 0.81 -14.58
CA HIS A 417 -9.02 -0.03 -14.35
C HIS A 417 -9.59 0.25 -12.96
N VAL A 418 -10.81 0.79 -12.93
CA VAL A 418 -11.41 1.34 -11.70
C VAL A 418 -11.63 0.30 -10.61
N GLN A 419 -11.77 -0.99 -10.96
CA GLN A 419 -11.83 -2.09 -10.00
C GLN A 419 -10.61 -2.16 -9.05
N VAL A 420 -9.43 -1.75 -9.53
CA VAL A 420 -8.17 -1.74 -8.76
C VAL A 420 -8.09 -0.57 -7.77
N LEU A 421 -9.01 0.40 -7.84
CA LEU A 421 -8.95 1.64 -7.06
C LEU A 421 -8.94 1.39 -5.54
N THR A 422 -9.68 0.38 -5.07
CA THR A 422 -9.74 0.02 -3.64
C THR A 422 -8.37 -0.41 -3.11
N ARG A 423 -7.71 -1.38 -3.78
CA ARG A 423 -6.37 -1.82 -3.38
C ARG A 423 -5.31 -0.73 -3.56
N PHE A 424 -5.45 0.08 -4.61
CA PHE A 424 -4.55 1.18 -4.92
C PHE A 424 -4.54 2.26 -3.82
N LEU A 425 -5.71 2.78 -3.44
CA LEU A 425 -5.80 3.83 -2.41
C LEU A 425 -5.49 3.30 -1.01
N ALA A 426 -5.97 2.10 -0.67
CA ALA A 426 -5.73 1.47 0.63
C ALA A 426 -4.23 1.27 0.93
N ALA A 427 -3.44 0.88 -0.07
CA ALA A 427 -1.99 0.68 0.09
C ALA A 427 -1.19 1.99 0.04
N SER A 428 -1.71 3.02 -0.62
CA SER A 428 -0.95 4.25 -0.93
C SER A 428 -1.26 5.44 -0.04
N SER A 429 -2.42 5.46 0.63
CA SER A 429 -2.89 6.65 1.33
C SER A 429 -3.44 6.33 2.72
N PRO A 430 -2.97 7.02 3.78
CA PRO A 430 -3.53 6.87 5.12
C PRO A 430 -4.92 7.56 5.27
N VAL A 431 -5.27 8.44 4.32
CA VAL A 431 -6.44 9.33 4.40
C VAL A 431 -7.75 8.57 4.53
N VAL A 432 -7.89 7.44 3.85
CA VAL A 432 -9.11 6.62 3.91
C VAL A 432 -9.37 6.17 5.35
N TYR A 433 -8.33 5.76 6.07
CA TYR A 433 -8.46 5.32 7.45
C TYR A 433 -8.63 6.49 8.43
N TRP A 434 -8.04 7.65 8.12
CA TRP A 434 -8.23 8.87 8.91
C TRP A 434 -9.66 9.40 8.82
N VAL A 435 -10.22 9.51 7.62
CA VAL A 435 -11.58 10.02 7.44
C VAL A 435 -12.61 9.04 8.01
N SER A 436 -12.42 7.73 7.83
CA SER A 436 -13.30 6.72 8.42
C SER A 436 -13.26 6.77 9.95
N ALA A 437 -12.07 6.90 10.56
CA ALA A 437 -11.95 7.05 12.01
C ALA A 437 -12.58 8.35 12.51
N HIS A 438 -12.44 9.46 11.77
CA HIS A 438 -13.07 10.73 12.11
C HIS A 438 -14.60 10.61 12.10
N PHE A 439 -15.18 9.92 11.12
CA PHE A 439 -16.63 9.64 11.10
C PHE A 439 -17.10 8.77 12.26
N LEU A 440 -16.36 7.72 12.60
CA LEU A 440 -16.69 6.86 13.76
C LEU A 440 -16.64 7.67 15.07
N LEU A 441 -15.58 8.45 15.28
CA LEU A 441 -15.43 9.26 16.48
C LEU A 441 -16.43 10.42 16.57
N SER A 442 -16.90 10.96 15.45
CA SER A 442 -17.92 12.00 15.43
C SER A 442 -19.34 11.47 15.62
N SER A 443 -19.60 10.25 15.16
CA SER A 443 -20.93 9.64 15.22
C SER A 443 -21.19 8.87 16.51
N GLU A 444 -20.15 8.39 17.21
CA GLU A 444 -20.27 7.57 18.41
C GLU A 444 -19.72 8.27 19.66
N PRO A 445 -20.58 8.77 20.57
CA PRO A 445 -20.17 9.40 21.83
C PRO A 445 -19.37 8.46 22.75
N SER A 446 -19.68 7.16 22.71
CA SER A 446 -19.04 6.10 23.52
C SER A 446 -17.54 5.93 23.23
N LEU A 447 -17.09 6.29 22.02
CA LEU A 447 -15.67 6.33 21.67
C LEU A 447 -14.99 7.64 22.11
N ARG A 448 -15.75 8.73 22.26
CA ARG A 448 -15.23 10.01 22.74
C ARG A 448 -15.03 10.02 24.25
N GLU A 449 -15.93 9.39 24.99
CA GLU A 449 -15.82 9.27 26.45
C GLU A 449 -14.72 8.27 26.84
N ASN A 450 -13.81 8.66 27.74
CA ASN A 450 -12.59 7.90 28.10
C ASN A 450 -12.82 6.47 28.66
N LYS A 451 -14.06 6.07 28.93
CA LYS A 451 -14.39 4.79 29.58
C LYS A 451 -13.98 3.55 28.78
N SER A 452 -13.93 3.63 27.45
CA SER A 452 -13.58 2.52 26.56
C SER A 452 -12.06 2.32 26.37
N PHE A 453 -11.23 3.31 26.69
CA PHE A 453 -9.78 3.30 26.41
C PHE A 453 -8.90 3.00 27.64
N ASP A 454 -9.42 3.08 28.86
CA ASP A 454 -8.70 2.69 30.09
C ASP A 454 -8.60 1.17 30.29
N HIS A 455 -9.30 0.37 29.47
CA HIS A 455 -9.30 -1.09 29.61
C HIS A 455 -8.00 -1.77 29.17
N GLY A 456 -7.12 -1.08 28.46
CA GLY A 456 -5.77 -1.58 28.21
C GLY A 456 -4.91 -1.67 29.48
N GLN A 457 -5.29 -1.03 30.59
CA GLN A 457 -4.67 -1.25 31.90
C GLN A 457 -5.16 -2.53 32.60
N ARG A 458 -6.34 -3.05 32.25
CA ARG A 458 -6.90 -4.29 32.83
C ARG A 458 -6.42 -5.56 32.11
N LEU A 459 -5.45 -5.40 31.21
CA LEU A 459 -5.00 -6.43 30.27
C LEU A 459 -3.98 -7.41 30.88
N ASP A 460 -3.33 -7.08 31.99
CA ASP A 460 -2.33 -7.98 32.60
C ASP A 460 -2.93 -8.98 33.62
N THR A 461 -4.25 -8.94 33.84
CA THR A 461 -4.93 -9.78 34.84
C THR A 461 -5.83 -10.89 34.28
N LEU A 462 -6.01 -11.00 32.96
CA LEU A 462 -6.79 -12.08 32.34
C LEU A 462 -5.90 -13.28 31.98
N LYS A 463 -6.16 -14.39 32.68
CA LYS A 463 -5.49 -15.71 32.70
C LYS A 463 -4.80 -16.18 31.41
N GLN A 464 -3.63 -16.79 31.61
CA GLN A 464 -2.87 -17.59 30.64
C GLN A 464 -3.74 -18.72 30.05
N GLY A 465 -4.12 -18.58 28.77
CA GLY A 465 -4.84 -19.60 28.00
C GLY A 465 -5.19 -19.10 26.58
N PHE A 466 -5.42 -20.02 25.64
CA PHE A 466 -5.72 -19.69 24.23
C PHE A 466 -6.97 -18.79 24.08
N VAL A 467 -8.03 -19.06 24.86
CA VAL A 467 -9.26 -18.25 24.89
C VAL A 467 -9.03 -16.85 25.48
N GLY A 468 -8.14 -16.73 26.48
CA GLY A 468 -7.74 -15.45 27.05
C GLY A 468 -7.00 -14.58 26.04
N CYS A 469 -6.06 -15.17 25.28
CA CYS A 469 -5.36 -14.49 24.19
C CYS A 469 -6.32 -14.05 23.07
N PHE A 470 -7.27 -14.90 22.70
CA PHE A 470 -8.29 -14.59 21.70
C PHE A 470 -9.18 -13.40 22.12
N LEU A 471 -9.71 -13.40 23.35
CA LEU A 471 -10.48 -12.27 23.88
C LEU A 471 -9.64 -10.99 24.00
N MET A 472 -8.35 -11.10 24.32
CA MET A 472 -7.43 -9.98 24.46
C MET A 472 -7.16 -9.29 23.12
N CYS A 473 -7.02 -10.06 22.03
CA CYS A 473 -6.89 -9.54 20.67
C CYS A 473 -8.20 -8.91 20.16
N MET A 474 -9.34 -9.40 20.63
CA MET A 474 -10.67 -8.89 20.29
C MET A 474 -11.13 -7.71 21.15
N ASN A 475 -10.41 -7.30 22.20
CA ASN A 475 -10.87 -6.19 23.05
C ASN A 475 -10.24 -4.85 22.63
N ASN A 476 -10.89 -4.17 21.67
CA ASN A 476 -10.49 -2.85 21.22
C ASN A 476 -11.74 -2.00 20.86
N PRO A 477 -11.60 -0.68 20.67
CA PRO A 477 -12.75 0.19 20.42
C PRO A 477 -13.55 -0.18 19.16
N VAL A 478 -12.89 -0.66 18.09
CA VAL A 478 -13.57 -1.04 16.84
C VAL A 478 -14.36 -2.34 17.03
N THR A 479 -13.79 -3.34 17.70
CA THR A 479 -14.49 -4.60 17.97
C THR A 479 -15.65 -4.42 18.96
N GLN A 480 -15.55 -3.48 19.90
CA GLN A 480 -16.68 -3.12 20.76
C GLN A 480 -17.86 -2.54 19.97
N LEU A 481 -17.60 -1.70 18.95
CA LEU A 481 -18.65 -1.23 18.04
C LEU A 481 -19.28 -2.39 17.26
N LEU A 482 -18.47 -3.38 16.84
CA LEU A 482 -19.00 -4.58 16.16
C LEU A 482 -19.89 -5.43 17.07
N MET A 483 -19.52 -5.59 18.34
CA MET A 483 -20.36 -6.28 19.33
C MET A 483 -21.68 -5.54 19.59
N HIS A 484 -21.66 -4.21 19.55
CA HIS A 484 -22.83 -3.34 19.76
C HIS A 484 -23.42 -2.79 18.46
N TRP A 485 -23.32 -3.55 17.36
CA TRP A 485 -23.70 -3.15 16.00
C TRP A 485 -25.08 -2.50 15.89
N ARG A 486 -26.09 -3.08 16.57
CA ARG A 486 -27.49 -2.61 16.52
C ARG A 486 -27.67 -1.21 17.12
N THR A 487 -26.82 -0.83 18.07
CA THR A 487 -26.88 0.47 18.75
C THR A 487 -26.04 1.55 18.07
N CYS A 488 -25.17 1.18 17.11
CA CYS A 488 -24.34 2.13 16.37
C CYS A 488 -25.18 3.01 15.44
N SER A 489 -24.69 4.21 15.16
CA SER A 489 -25.25 5.09 14.13
C SER A 489 -25.24 4.44 12.73
N LEU A 490 -26.06 4.96 11.80
CA LEU A 490 -26.09 4.47 10.43
C LEU A 490 -24.73 4.68 9.72
N SER A 491 -24.07 5.81 9.96
CA SER A 491 -22.75 6.12 9.40
C SER A 491 -21.71 5.07 9.79
N THR A 492 -21.61 4.76 11.09
CA THR A 492 -20.70 3.74 11.62
C THR A 492 -21.00 2.36 11.03
N ARG A 493 -22.28 1.97 10.93
CA ARG A 493 -22.69 0.71 10.31
C ARG A 493 -22.31 0.64 8.83
N CYS A 494 -22.51 1.72 8.06
CA CYS A 494 -22.11 1.74 6.65
C CYS A 494 -20.60 1.58 6.47
N ILE A 495 -19.79 2.29 7.25
CA ILE A 495 -18.32 2.24 7.14
C ILE A 495 -17.78 0.88 7.57
N LEU A 496 -18.15 0.40 8.76
CA LEU A 496 -17.68 -0.89 9.26
C LEU A 496 -18.25 -2.05 8.41
N GLY A 497 -19.48 -1.91 7.92
CA GLY A 497 -20.10 -2.89 7.03
C GLY A 497 -19.36 -2.99 5.70
N TYR A 498 -18.95 -1.86 5.12
CA TYR A 498 -18.08 -1.83 3.94
C TYR A 498 -16.73 -2.53 4.22
N PHE A 499 -16.05 -2.18 5.33
CA PHE A 499 -14.75 -2.76 5.66
C PHE A 499 -14.82 -4.28 5.83
N ILE A 500 -15.78 -4.78 6.61
CA ILE A 500 -15.93 -6.20 6.90
C ILE A 500 -16.43 -6.98 5.68
N SER A 501 -17.40 -6.44 4.93
CA SER A 501 -17.92 -7.11 3.75
C SER A 501 -16.83 -7.27 2.68
N TYR A 502 -16.04 -6.24 2.40
CA TYR A 502 -14.92 -6.35 1.45
C TYR A 502 -13.81 -7.25 1.97
N TRP A 503 -13.54 -7.22 3.27
CA TRP A 503 -12.55 -8.10 3.90
C TRP A 503 -12.92 -9.58 3.75
N LEU A 504 -14.19 -9.94 3.94
CA LEU A 504 -14.68 -11.33 3.83
C LEU A 504 -14.95 -11.75 2.38
N ILE A 505 -15.76 -10.98 1.65
CA ILE A 505 -16.18 -11.31 0.28
C ILE A 505 -14.96 -11.30 -0.63
N GLY A 506 -14.06 -10.33 -0.47
CA GLY A 506 -12.85 -10.27 -1.28
C GLY A 506 -11.92 -11.45 -1.06
N LEU A 507 -11.84 -11.96 0.18
CA LEU A 507 -11.10 -13.18 0.48
C LEU A 507 -11.76 -14.38 -0.20
N ALA A 508 -13.08 -14.53 -0.07
CA ALA A 508 -13.83 -15.64 -0.64
C ALA A 508 -13.79 -15.68 -2.17
N LEU A 509 -13.87 -14.53 -2.85
CA LEU A 509 -13.85 -14.50 -4.30
C LEU A 509 -12.43 -14.68 -4.85
N HIS A 510 -11.45 -13.95 -4.32
CA HIS A 510 -10.07 -14.01 -4.82
C HIS A 510 -9.44 -15.39 -4.63
N CYS A 511 -9.63 -16.04 -3.46
CA CYS A 511 -9.04 -17.33 -3.16
C CYS A 511 -9.61 -18.49 -4.00
N ASN A 512 -10.71 -18.27 -4.72
CA ASN A 512 -11.38 -19.29 -5.54
C ASN A 512 -11.43 -18.88 -7.03
N PHE A 513 -10.47 -18.04 -7.45
CA PHE A 513 -10.34 -17.55 -8.84
C PHE A 513 -11.58 -16.84 -9.40
N LEU A 514 -12.48 -16.33 -8.54
CA LEU A 514 -13.64 -15.56 -8.94
C LEU A 514 -13.25 -14.08 -9.13
N PRO A 515 -13.81 -13.39 -10.14
CA PRO A 515 -13.48 -12.00 -10.41
C PRO A 515 -13.65 -11.11 -9.17
N TRP A 516 -12.57 -10.48 -8.73
CA TRP A 516 -12.56 -9.54 -7.62
C TRP A 516 -11.51 -8.44 -7.85
N THR A 517 -11.93 -7.18 -7.63
CA THR A 517 -11.18 -5.91 -7.71
C THR A 517 -9.80 -5.92 -8.39
#